data_AF-A0A853ATR7-F1
#
_entry.id   AF-A0A853ATR7-F1
#
_cell.length_a   1.000
_cell.length_b   1.000
_cell.length_c   1.000
_cell.angle_alpha   90.00
_cell.angle_beta   90.00
_cell.angle_gamma   90.00
#
_symmetry.space_group_name_H-M   'P 1'
#
loop_
_entity.id
_entity.type
_entity.pdbx_description
1 polymer ?
#
loop_
_entity_poly.entity_id
_entity_poly.type
_entity_poly.pdbx_seq_one_letter_code
_entity_poly.pdbx_strand_id
1 'polypeptide(L)'
;MSGTAELPADFAGELAAEENVLAVARSSEGPLVATHLGLWLPEGRRVGWHLLSKVTWRDGVLVVVEAEESGEAGGAVLLRDRPGRRLPLTEPRRLPDVVHERVNGSIRSRHHRDLPGGGAWFVQRKVPGRDGIVLQVRPDRGADEQAVAEFAATVVEQLRQAKER
;
A
#
# COMPACT_ATOMS: atom_id res chain seq x y z
N MET A 1 1.84 18.16 -6.21
CA MET A 1 2.79 18.35 -5.09
C MET A 1 4.19 18.02 -5.58
N SER A 2 5.03 19.03 -5.84
CA SER A 2 6.48 18.82 -5.94
C SER A 2 7.02 18.67 -4.53
N GLY A 3 7.52 17.48 -4.18
CA GLY A 3 8.21 17.27 -2.92
C GLY A 3 9.70 17.48 -3.11
N THR A 4 10.27 18.38 -2.32
CA THR A 4 11.72 18.64 -2.21
C THR A 4 12.12 18.64 -0.73
N ALA A 5 11.62 17.67 0.04
CA ALA A 5 12.12 17.50 1.40
C ALA A 5 13.56 16.95 1.34
N GLU A 6 14.44 17.47 2.18
CA GLU A 6 15.83 17.00 2.25
C GLU A 6 15.89 15.58 2.84
N LEU A 7 16.71 14.73 2.21
CA LEU A 7 16.96 13.38 2.68
C LEU A 7 17.85 13.42 3.93
N PRO A 8 17.46 12.79 5.06
CA PRO A 8 18.29 12.72 6.25
C PRO A 8 19.65 12.08 5.97
N ALA A 9 20.71 12.61 6.58
CA ALA A 9 22.06 12.07 6.46
C ALA A 9 22.21 10.63 7.00
N ASP A 10 21.37 10.26 7.96
CA ASP A 10 21.27 8.93 8.59
C ASP A 10 20.20 8.04 7.93
N PHE A 11 19.78 8.36 6.71
CA PHE A 11 18.89 7.50 5.92
C PHE A 11 19.61 6.20 5.53
N ALA A 12 19.03 5.05 5.90
CA ALA A 12 19.64 3.74 5.71
C ALA A 12 19.39 3.11 4.32
N GLY A 13 18.52 3.71 3.49
CA GLY A 13 18.19 3.19 2.16
C GLY A 13 18.94 3.89 1.03
N GLU A 14 18.62 3.51 -0.20
CA GLU A 14 19.11 4.16 -1.41
C GLU A 14 17.92 4.53 -2.30
N LEU A 15 17.75 5.83 -2.57
CA LEU A 15 16.68 6.31 -3.44
C LEU A 15 17.00 5.94 -4.89
N ALA A 16 15.97 5.52 -5.64
CA ALA A 16 16.15 5.39 -7.09
C ALA A 16 16.44 6.77 -7.72
N ALA A 17 17.09 6.81 -8.87
CA ALA A 17 17.56 8.07 -9.50
C ALA A 17 16.45 9.14 -9.65
N GLU A 18 15.22 8.73 -9.98
CA GLU A 18 14.07 9.62 -10.16
C GLU A 18 13.21 9.77 -8.89
N GLU A 19 13.61 9.14 -7.77
CA GLU A 19 12.82 9.05 -6.54
C GLU A 19 12.85 10.33 -5.71
N ASN A 20 11.81 11.15 -5.91
CA ASN A 20 11.62 12.39 -5.15
C ASN A 20 11.03 12.19 -3.75
N VAL A 21 11.65 12.83 -2.75
CA VAL A 21 11.21 12.86 -1.35
C VAL A 21 10.09 13.88 -1.14
N LEU A 22 8.99 13.42 -0.54
CA LEU A 22 7.80 14.24 -0.28
C LEU A 22 7.73 14.74 1.16
N ALA A 23 8.08 13.88 2.11
CA ALA A 23 8.05 14.19 3.54
C ALA A 23 8.95 13.23 4.31
N VAL A 24 9.38 13.68 5.49
CA VAL A 24 10.26 12.92 6.38
C VAL A 24 9.78 13.08 7.82
N ALA A 25 9.79 11.99 8.58
CA ALA A 25 9.65 12.00 10.03
C ALA A 25 10.84 11.34 10.73
N ARG A 26 11.03 11.66 12.01
CA ARG A 26 11.99 10.97 12.88
C ARG A 26 11.29 9.98 13.79
N SER A 27 11.93 8.84 14.03
CA SER A 27 11.59 7.86 15.07
C SER A 27 12.86 7.47 15.83
N SER A 28 12.71 6.77 16.96
CA SER A 28 13.85 6.22 17.71
C SER A 28 14.61 5.13 16.93
N GLU A 29 13.98 4.51 15.94
CA GLU A 29 14.59 3.48 15.08
C GLU A 29 15.31 4.08 13.85
N GLY A 30 15.16 5.38 13.60
CA GLY A 30 15.68 6.06 12.41
C GLY A 30 14.62 6.87 11.66
N PRO A 31 14.99 7.49 10.53
CA PRO A 31 14.08 8.31 9.75
C PRO A 31 13.08 7.46 8.96
N LEU A 32 11.86 7.97 8.82
CA LEU A 32 10.88 7.51 7.84
C LEU A 32 10.85 8.51 6.69
N VAL A 33 10.86 8.01 5.45
CA VAL A 33 10.91 8.86 4.25
C VAL A 33 9.77 8.48 3.31
N ALA A 34 8.81 9.39 3.13
CA ALA A 34 7.75 9.24 2.15
C ALA A 34 8.22 9.81 0.81
N THR A 35 8.14 9.02 -0.26
CA THR A 35 8.52 9.41 -1.61
C THR A 35 7.33 9.28 -2.56
N HIS A 36 7.49 9.67 -3.82
CA HIS A 36 6.44 9.44 -4.80
C HIS A 36 6.23 7.94 -5.14
N LEU A 37 7.15 7.05 -4.78
CA LEU A 37 7.09 5.60 -5.04
C LEU A 37 6.62 4.77 -3.84
N GLY A 38 6.93 5.20 -2.62
CA GLY A 38 6.55 4.46 -1.41
C GLY A 38 6.94 5.14 -0.11
N LEU A 39 6.79 4.39 0.98
CA LEU A 39 7.28 4.76 2.30
C LEU A 39 8.54 3.93 2.61
N TRP A 40 9.66 4.60 2.85
CA TRP A 40 10.84 3.96 3.41
C TRP A 40 10.71 3.88 4.93
N LEU A 41 10.94 2.68 5.44
CA LEU A 41 10.96 2.37 6.86
C LEU A 41 12.38 2.56 7.43
N PRO A 42 12.53 2.68 8.76
CA PRO A 42 13.82 3.00 9.38
C PRO A 42 14.96 2.03 9.05
N GLU A 43 14.65 0.76 8.78
CA GLU A 43 15.62 -0.27 8.39
C GLU A 43 16.13 -0.15 6.94
N GLY A 44 15.75 0.90 6.20
CA GLY A 44 16.20 1.12 4.83
C GLY A 44 15.45 0.31 3.78
N ARG A 45 14.25 -0.21 4.10
CA ARG A 45 13.38 -0.91 3.13
C ARG A 45 12.23 -0.01 2.68
N ARG A 46 12.00 0.06 1.37
CA ARG A 46 10.83 0.73 0.77
C ARG A 46 9.61 -0.17 0.71
N VAL A 47 8.48 0.30 1.20
CA VAL A 47 7.16 -0.29 0.98
C VAL A 47 6.41 0.54 -0.05
N GLY A 48 6.03 -0.08 -1.17
CA GLY A 48 5.25 0.60 -2.20
C GLY A 48 3.87 1.00 -1.69
N TRP A 49 3.32 2.13 -2.18
CA TRP A 49 2.01 2.62 -1.73
C TRP A 49 0.87 1.60 -1.90
N HIS A 50 0.97 0.73 -2.90
CA HIS A 50 0.01 -0.35 -3.17
C HIS A 50 0.10 -1.54 -2.21
N LEU A 51 1.18 -1.65 -1.43
CA LEU A 51 1.37 -2.67 -0.39
C LEU A 51 1.13 -2.12 1.02
N LEU A 52 0.76 -0.85 1.15
CA LEU A 52 0.25 -0.32 2.40
C LEU A 52 -1.27 -0.56 2.46
N SER A 53 -1.65 -1.61 3.20
CA SER A 53 -3.05 -2.00 3.40
C SER A 53 -3.79 -1.02 4.29
N LYS A 54 -3.14 -0.56 5.36
CA LYS A 54 -3.70 0.41 6.30
C LYS A 54 -2.57 1.19 6.95
N VAL A 55 -2.79 2.49 7.09
CA VAL A 55 -1.95 3.34 7.93
C VAL A 55 -2.85 4.15 8.85
N THR A 56 -2.51 4.17 10.13
CA THR A 56 -3.19 5.01 11.12
C THR A 56 -2.17 5.79 11.91
N TRP A 57 -2.47 7.07 12.16
CA TRP A 57 -1.69 7.93 13.03
C TRP A 57 -2.54 8.31 14.24
N ARG A 58 -2.05 8.01 15.44
CA ARG A 58 -2.74 8.36 16.69
C ARG A 58 -1.74 8.40 17.84
N ASP A 59 -1.90 9.36 18.75
CA ASP A 59 -1.14 9.43 20.01
C ASP A 59 0.39 9.35 19.82
N GLY A 60 0.92 10.00 18.78
CA GLY A 60 2.37 9.98 18.51
C GLY A 60 2.89 8.71 17.84
N VAL A 61 2.01 7.77 17.46
CA VAL A 61 2.40 6.47 16.88
C VAL A 61 1.79 6.27 15.49
N LEU A 62 2.65 6.00 14.51
CA LEU A 62 2.25 5.59 13.17
C LEU A 62 2.17 4.07 13.14
N VAL A 63 0.98 3.53 12.93
CA VAL A 63 0.78 2.09 12.76
C VAL A 63 0.65 1.81 11.27
N VAL A 64 1.56 0.99 10.76
CA VAL A 64 1.64 0.60 9.36
C VAL A 64 1.30 -0.88 9.24
N VAL A 65 0.28 -1.20 8.46
CA VAL A 65 -0.05 -2.57 8.06
C VAL A 65 0.37 -2.74 6.62
N GLU A 66 1.40 -3.54 6.43
CA GLU A 66 1.88 -3.94 5.11
C GLU A 66 1.11 -5.15 4.62
N ALA A 67 0.85 -5.23 3.32
CA ALA A 67 0.48 -6.44 2.64
C ALA A 67 1.70 -7.07 1.98
N GLU A 68 1.69 -8.39 1.89
CA GLU A 68 2.54 -9.15 1.00
C GLU A 68 1.72 -9.79 -0.11
N GLU A 69 2.30 -9.85 -1.30
CA GLU A 69 1.75 -10.60 -2.41
C GLU A 69 1.98 -12.09 -2.14
N SER A 70 0.92 -12.81 -1.80
CA SER A 70 1.00 -14.25 -1.47
C SER A 70 0.71 -15.15 -2.66
N GLY A 71 0.43 -14.58 -3.83
CA GLY A 71 0.14 -15.31 -5.06
C GLY A 71 -0.86 -14.56 -5.94
N GLU A 72 -1.63 -15.33 -6.71
CA GLU A 72 -2.66 -14.84 -7.62
C GLU A 72 -3.98 -15.56 -7.34
N ALA A 73 -5.10 -14.85 -7.50
CA ALA A 73 -6.44 -15.39 -7.46
C ALA A 73 -7.20 -14.88 -8.70
N GLY A 74 -7.43 -15.77 -9.68
CA GLY A 74 -8.18 -15.44 -10.89
C GLY A 74 -7.66 -14.23 -11.66
N GLY A 75 -6.35 -14.09 -11.89
CA GLY A 75 -5.77 -12.92 -12.56
C GLY A 75 -5.52 -11.71 -11.67
N ALA A 76 -5.97 -11.75 -10.40
CA ALA A 76 -5.77 -10.66 -9.45
C ALA A 76 -4.64 -10.99 -8.46
N VAL A 77 -3.93 -9.97 -8.01
CA VAL A 77 -2.86 -10.13 -7.01
C VAL A 77 -3.48 -10.46 -5.65
N LEU A 78 -3.14 -11.61 -5.09
CA LEU A 78 -3.61 -12.03 -3.77
C LEU A 78 -2.73 -11.41 -2.69
N LEU A 79 -3.35 -10.70 -1.74
CA LEU A 79 -2.68 -10.03 -0.64
C LEU A 79 -2.99 -10.70 0.70
N ARG A 80 -1.96 -10.76 1.56
CA ARG A 80 -2.09 -11.07 2.98
C ARG A 80 -1.52 -9.94 3.82
N ASP A 81 -2.28 -9.48 4.80
CA ASP A 81 -1.81 -8.44 5.71
C ASP A 81 -0.81 -9.04 6.70
N ARG A 82 0.33 -8.37 6.84
CA ARG A 82 1.31 -8.62 7.89
C ARG A 82 0.85 -7.99 9.21
N PRO A 83 1.42 -8.42 10.35
CA PRO A 83 1.18 -7.75 11.62
C PRO A 83 1.48 -6.25 11.53
N GLY A 84 0.60 -5.43 12.14
CA GLY A 84 0.77 -3.98 12.13
C GLY A 84 2.02 -3.56 12.90
N ARG A 85 2.94 -2.88 12.21
CA ARG A 85 4.15 -2.32 12.83
C ARG A 85 3.85 -0.95 13.44
N ARG A 86 4.24 -0.77 14.70
CA ARG A 86 4.08 0.48 15.44
C ARG A 86 5.38 1.27 15.37
N LEU A 87 5.31 2.51 14.90
CA LEU A 87 6.45 3.41 14.71
C LEU A 87 6.18 4.71 15.48
N PRO A 88 6.64 4.82 16.74
CA PRO A 88 6.56 6.06 17.49
C PRO A 88 7.38 7.15 16.79
N LEU A 89 6.76 8.28 16.47
CA LEU A 89 7.44 9.39 15.80
C LEU A 89 7.81 10.45 16.82
N THR A 90 9.10 10.78 16.90
CA THR A 90 9.61 11.88 17.73
C THR A 90 9.40 13.22 17.04
N GLU A 91 9.49 13.25 15.71
CA GLU A 91 9.23 14.43 14.89
C GLU A 91 8.36 14.03 13.69
N PRO A 92 7.03 14.01 13.82
CA PRO A 92 6.14 13.50 12.78
C PRO A 92 6.13 14.38 11.52
N ARG A 93 6.22 15.71 11.69
CA ARG A 93 6.08 16.72 10.62
C ARG A 93 4.85 16.41 9.75
N ARG A 94 4.96 16.59 8.42
CA ARG A 94 3.88 16.31 7.45
C ARG A 94 3.80 14.85 7.01
N LEU A 95 4.65 13.96 7.53
CA LEU A 95 4.71 12.57 7.05
C LEU A 95 3.35 11.83 7.22
N PRO A 96 2.65 11.92 8.37
CA PRO A 96 1.37 11.24 8.52
C PRO A 96 0.34 11.65 7.45
N ASP A 97 0.24 12.94 7.15
CA ASP A 97 -0.69 13.47 6.15
C ASP A 97 -0.32 12.99 4.74
N VAL A 98 0.95 13.08 4.36
CA VAL A 98 1.44 12.63 3.04
C VAL A 98 1.22 11.13 2.86
N VAL A 99 1.49 10.33 3.89
CA VAL A 99 1.24 8.88 3.84
C VAL A 99 -0.26 8.61 3.67
N HIS A 100 -1.11 9.29 4.44
CA HIS A 100 -2.56 9.15 4.32
C HIS A 100 -3.07 9.49 2.90
N GLU A 101 -2.64 10.63 2.36
CA GLU A 101 -2.98 11.08 1.01
C GLU A 101 -2.51 10.09 -0.06
N ARG A 102 -1.30 9.54 0.07
CA ARG A 102 -0.73 8.61 -0.92
C ARG A 102 -1.41 7.24 -0.88
N VAL A 103 -1.65 6.69 0.31
CA VAL A 103 -2.35 5.42 0.47
C VAL A 103 -3.75 5.52 -0.12
N ASN A 104 -4.51 6.55 0.22
CA ASN A 104 -5.86 6.74 -0.30
C ASN A 104 -5.88 7.10 -1.79
N GLY A 105 -4.98 7.97 -2.24
CA GLY A 105 -4.88 8.40 -3.63
C GLY A 105 -4.45 7.29 -4.60
N SER A 106 -3.82 6.22 -4.09
CA SER A 106 -3.53 5.02 -4.88
C SER A 106 -4.77 4.20 -5.24
N ILE A 107 -5.85 4.33 -4.46
CA ILE A 107 -7.07 3.52 -4.61
C ILE A 107 -7.99 4.18 -5.66
N ARG A 108 -8.31 3.43 -6.71
CA ARG A 108 -9.26 3.82 -7.77
C ARG A 108 -10.67 3.42 -7.40
N SER A 109 -10.82 2.20 -6.91
CA SER A 109 -12.07 1.67 -6.37
C SER A 109 -11.75 0.62 -5.32
N ARG A 110 -12.68 0.42 -4.38
CA ARG A 110 -12.64 -0.68 -3.42
C ARG A 110 -14.05 -1.19 -3.20
N HIS A 111 -14.20 -2.50 -3.15
CA HIS A 111 -15.47 -3.14 -2.82
C HIS A 111 -15.21 -4.34 -1.91
N HIS A 112 -16.01 -4.48 -0.87
CA HIS A 112 -16.04 -5.69 -0.08
C HIS A 112 -17.21 -6.53 -0.54
N ARG A 113 -16.96 -7.82 -0.75
CA ARG A 113 -17.95 -8.78 -1.22
C ARG A 113 -18.02 -9.94 -0.25
N ASP A 114 -19.22 -10.23 0.25
CA ASP A 114 -19.48 -11.46 0.99
C ASP A 114 -19.41 -12.66 0.03
N LEU A 115 -18.67 -13.69 0.45
CA LEU A 115 -18.46 -14.95 -0.28
C LEU A 115 -18.67 -16.12 0.69
N PRO A 116 -18.77 -17.36 0.18
CA PRO A 116 -18.73 -18.55 1.02
C PRO A 116 -17.50 -18.56 1.95
N GLY A 117 -17.69 -18.91 3.22
CA GLY A 117 -16.62 -18.95 4.22
C GLY A 117 -16.15 -17.59 4.78
N GLY A 118 -16.49 -16.48 4.13
CA GLY A 118 -16.09 -15.13 4.54
C GLY A 118 -16.12 -14.13 3.39
N GLY A 119 -15.88 -12.85 3.66
CA GLY A 119 -15.82 -11.84 2.61
C GLY A 119 -14.43 -11.69 1.99
N ALA A 120 -14.32 -10.84 0.97
CA ALA A 120 -13.03 -10.39 0.44
C ALA A 120 -13.11 -8.94 -0.02
N TRP A 121 -12.01 -8.22 0.17
CA TRP A 121 -11.81 -6.89 -0.39
C TRP A 121 -11.19 -6.99 -1.78
N PHE A 122 -11.86 -6.41 -2.77
CA PHE A 122 -11.37 -6.22 -4.13
C PHE A 122 -11.00 -4.75 -4.29
N VAL A 123 -9.72 -4.48 -4.52
CA VAL A 123 -9.18 -3.12 -4.54
C VAL A 123 -8.44 -2.89 -5.85
N GLN A 124 -8.91 -1.92 -6.62
CA GLN A 124 -8.21 -1.46 -7.81
C GLN A 124 -7.26 -0.34 -7.40
N ARG A 125 -5.96 -0.53 -7.64
CA ARG A 125 -4.94 0.47 -7.30
C ARG A 125 -4.09 0.87 -8.50
N LYS A 126 -3.69 2.14 -8.51
CA LYS A 126 -2.59 2.62 -9.33
C LYS A 126 -1.27 2.26 -8.63
N VAL A 127 -0.35 1.67 -9.38
CA VAL A 127 0.99 1.38 -8.90
C VAL A 127 1.95 2.41 -9.51
N PRO A 128 2.61 3.25 -8.70
CA PRO A 128 3.64 4.15 -9.23
C PRO A 128 4.70 3.37 -10.00
N GLY A 129 5.06 3.86 -11.19
CA GLY A 129 6.06 3.22 -12.07
C GLY A 129 5.55 2.00 -12.84
N ARG A 130 4.25 1.67 -12.78
CA ARG A 130 3.62 0.67 -13.65
C ARG A 130 2.45 1.28 -14.41
N ASP A 131 2.31 0.91 -15.67
CA ASP A 131 1.17 1.32 -16.47
C ASP A 131 -0.09 0.51 -16.10
N GLY A 132 -1.21 1.22 -15.98
CA GLY A 132 -2.52 0.62 -15.74
C GLY A 132 -2.94 0.56 -14.28
N ILE A 133 -3.97 -0.26 -14.04
CA ILE A 133 -4.60 -0.48 -12.75
C ILE A 133 -4.42 -1.94 -12.41
N VAL A 134 -3.96 -2.23 -11.19
CA VAL A 134 -3.83 -3.59 -10.67
C VAL A 134 -5.05 -3.89 -9.80
N LEU A 135 -5.68 -5.04 -10.03
CA LEU A 135 -6.67 -5.58 -9.11
C LEU A 135 -5.95 -6.39 -8.03
N GLN A 136 -6.14 -5.99 -6.78
CA GLN A 136 -5.65 -6.68 -5.61
C GLN A 136 -6.84 -7.27 -4.83
N VAL A 137 -6.66 -8.45 -4.28
CA VAL A 137 -7.67 -9.16 -3.49
C VAL A 137 -7.12 -9.46 -2.11
N ARG A 138 -7.86 -9.08 -1.08
CA ARG A 138 -7.55 -9.43 0.31
C ARG A 138 -8.73 -10.18 0.91
N PRO A 139 -8.65 -11.52 1.03
CA PRO A 139 -9.68 -12.31 1.67
C PRO A 139 -9.77 -12.00 3.16
N ASP A 140 -10.99 -12.07 3.72
CA ASP A 140 -11.17 -12.12 5.16
C ASP A 140 -10.69 -13.50 5.67
N ARG A 141 -10.39 -13.56 6.97
CA ARG A 141 -9.97 -14.81 7.60
C ARG A 141 -11.07 -15.87 7.45
N GLY A 142 -10.75 -16.99 6.80
CA GLY A 142 -11.66 -18.12 6.61
C GLY A 142 -12.46 -18.10 5.30
N ALA A 143 -12.32 -17.04 4.49
CA ALA A 143 -12.94 -16.98 3.17
C ALA A 143 -12.50 -18.18 2.30
N ASP A 144 -13.45 -18.71 1.53
CA ASP A 144 -13.19 -19.78 0.57
C ASP A 144 -12.29 -19.28 -0.56
N GLU A 145 -11.07 -19.83 -0.65
CA GLU A 145 -10.06 -19.40 -1.62
C GLU A 145 -10.53 -19.62 -3.08
N GLN A 146 -11.31 -20.67 -3.35
CA GLN A 146 -11.83 -20.94 -4.68
C GLN A 146 -12.90 -19.92 -5.07
N ALA A 147 -13.84 -19.64 -4.16
CA ALA A 147 -14.88 -18.65 -4.42
C ALA A 147 -14.30 -17.24 -4.63
N VAL A 148 -13.23 -16.90 -3.89
CA VAL A 148 -12.47 -15.66 -4.08
C VAL A 148 -11.85 -15.61 -5.48
N ALA A 149 -11.19 -16.69 -5.91
CA ALA A 149 -10.53 -16.75 -7.22
C ALA A 149 -11.54 -16.66 -8.38
N GLU A 150 -12.67 -17.34 -8.29
CA GLU A 150 -13.73 -17.30 -9.31
C GLU A 150 -14.33 -15.89 -9.46
N PHE A 151 -14.61 -15.22 -8.33
CA PHE A 151 -15.10 -13.85 -8.36
C PHE A 151 -14.04 -12.89 -8.89
N ALA A 152 -12.78 -13.05 -8.46
CA ALA A 152 -11.67 -12.24 -8.95
C ALA A 152 -11.52 -12.33 -10.48
N ALA A 153 -11.58 -13.54 -11.05
CA ALA A 153 -11.53 -13.76 -12.49
C ALA A 153 -12.64 -13.01 -13.23
N THR A 154 -13.85 -13.01 -12.67
CA THR A 154 -14.99 -12.25 -13.23
C THR A 154 -14.69 -10.75 -13.25
N VAL A 155 -14.14 -10.19 -12.18
CA VAL A 155 -13.79 -8.76 -12.10
C VAL A 155 -12.65 -8.41 -13.06
N VAL A 156 -11.63 -9.25 -13.17
CA VAL A 156 -10.52 -9.06 -14.12
C VAL A 156 -11.03 -9.00 -15.55
N GLU A 157 -11.92 -9.93 -15.93
CA GLU A 157 -12.51 -9.92 -17.27
C GLU A 157 -13.32 -8.65 -17.53
N GLN A 158 -14.15 -8.22 -16.57
CA GLN A 158 -14.89 -6.97 -16.68
C GLN A 158 -13.97 -5.74 -16.86
N LEU A 159 -12.84 -5.70 -16.14
CA LEU A 159 -11.86 -4.63 -16.27
C LEU A 159 -11.17 -4.62 -17.64
N ARG A 160 -10.88 -5.79 -18.19
CA ARG A 160 -10.33 -5.94 -19.55
C ARG A 160 -11.31 -5.40 -20.59
N GLN A 161 -12.56 -5.85 -20.53
CA GLN A 161 -13.62 -5.42 -21.44
C GLN A 161 -13.94 -3.92 -21.35
N ALA A 162 -13.76 -3.31 -20.18
CA ALA A 162 -13.94 -1.86 -20.00
C ALA A 162 -12.77 -1.04 -20.57
N LYS A 163 -11.57 -1.61 -20.70
CA LYS A 163 -10.38 -0.95 -21.23
C LYS A 163 -10.34 -0.96 -22.77
N GLU A 164 -11.05 -1.89 -23.40
CA GLU A 164 -11.13 -2.06 -24.86
C GLU A 164 -12.22 -1.21 -25.53
N ARG A 165 -13.03 -0.50 -24.74
CA ARG A 165 -14.06 0.44 -25.21
C ARG A 165 -13.56 1.88 -25.16
#